data_AF-D0NII2-F1
#
_entry.id   AF-D0NII2-F1
#
_cell.length_a   1.000
_cell.length_b   1.000
_cell.length_c   1.000
_cell.angle_alpha   90.00
_cell.angle_beta   90.00
_cell.angle_gamma   90.00
#
_symmetry.space_group_name_H-M   'P 1'
#
loop_
_entity.id
_entity.type
_entity.pdbx_description
1 polymer ?
#
loop_
_entity_poly.entity_id
_entity_poly.type
_entity_poly.pdbx_seq_one_letter_code
_entity_poly.pdbx_strand_id
1 'polypeptide(L)'
;MYNTVDPTQRHLYTRPAHISERLWNQAELDNPDPLNCAPVPILGFDSLLKRIKAQQEHADKYNTYTEDLREQLKEMDKHTRATEEKLEKCRHEHVQLFHALVQVMRDIELLQNYGKPLQREEMQLAMMLKKLQTLLDSPGQYKARLNDAVSLQRVQKETQSSPVQPAQSAGLAATL
;
A
#
# COMPACT_ATOMS: atom_id res chain seq x y z
N MET A 1 -10.51 -39.93 1.93
CA MET A 1 -10.54 -38.45 2.07
C MET A 1 -9.84 -38.11 3.37
N TYR A 2 -9.26 -36.91 3.48
CA TYR A 2 -8.64 -36.44 4.71
C TYR A 2 -9.47 -35.30 5.31
N ASN A 3 -9.75 -35.37 6.62
CA ASN A 3 -10.36 -34.28 7.37
C ASN A 3 -9.27 -33.57 8.18
N THR A 4 -9.33 -32.25 8.27
CA THR A 4 -8.45 -31.47 9.15
C THR A 4 -8.92 -31.65 10.59
N VAL A 5 -8.05 -32.18 11.45
CA VAL A 5 -8.34 -32.48 12.85
C VAL A 5 -7.28 -31.81 13.72
N ASP A 6 -7.71 -31.29 14.85
CA ASP A 6 -6.78 -30.79 15.86
C ASP A 6 -5.85 -31.92 16.34
N PRO A 7 -4.52 -31.68 16.46
CA PRO A 7 -3.56 -32.71 16.87
C PRO A 7 -3.93 -33.42 18.18
N THR A 8 -4.61 -32.74 19.11
CA THR A 8 -5.04 -33.32 20.38
C THR A 8 -6.19 -34.32 20.23
N GLN A 9 -7.02 -34.19 19.20
CA GLN A 9 -8.21 -35.03 18.96
C GLN A 9 -7.97 -36.13 17.94
N ARG A 10 -6.79 -36.18 17.32
CA ARG A 10 -6.43 -37.18 16.30
C ARG A 10 -6.64 -38.62 16.78
N HIS A 11 -6.31 -38.91 18.03
CA HIS A 11 -6.40 -40.26 18.61
C HIS A 11 -7.85 -40.83 18.62
N LEU A 12 -8.88 -40.00 18.47
CA LEU A 12 -10.27 -40.45 18.35
C LEU A 12 -10.58 -41.04 16.95
N TYR A 13 -9.76 -40.73 15.94
CA TYR A 13 -9.97 -41.17 14.56
C TYR A 13 -9.31 -42.52 14.32
N THR A 14 -9.99 -43.59 14.75
CA THR A 14 -9.53 -44.98 14.57
C THR A 14 -10.19 -45.63 13.35
N ARG A 15 -9.53 -46.66 12.80
CA ARG A 15 -10.07 -47.51 11.73
C ARG A 15 -11.47 -48.06 12.10
N PRO A 16 -12.49 -47.83 11.27
CA PRO A 16 -13.79 -48.47 11.44
C PRO A 16 -13.74 -49.98 11.17
N ALA A 17 -14.55 -50.75 11.90
CA ALA A 17 -14.53 -52.23 11.87
C ALA A 17 -14.82 -52.85 10.48
N HIS A 18 -15.48 -52.12 9.59
CA HIS A 18 -15.89 -52.59 8.26
C HIS A 18 -14.85 -52.28 7.15
N ILE A 19 -13.70 -51.69 7.49
CA ILE A 19 -12.66 -51.31 6.53
C ILE A 19 -11.44 -52.19 6.71
N SER A 20 -10.89 -52.68 5.60
CA SER A 20 -9.69 -53.51 5.63
C SER A 20 -8.49 -52.71 6.13
N GLU A 21 -7.70 -53.37 6.98
CA GLU A 21 -6.49 -52.79 7.57
C GLU A 21 -5.49 -52.34 6.50
N ARG A 22 -5.36 -53.10 5.42
CA ARG A 22 -4.52 -52.73 4.28
C ARG A 22 -4.92 -51.40 3.64
N LEU A 23 -6.22 -51.18 3.41
CA LEU A 23 -6.69 -49.93 2.79
C LEU A 23 -6.56 -48.74 3.75
N TRP A 24 -6.76 -48.97 5.05
CA TRP A 24 -6.59 -47.93 6.06
C TRP A 24 -5.12 -47.48 6.18
N ASN A 25 -4.20 -48.45 6.28
CA ASN A 25 -2.77 -48.16 6.38
C ASN A 25 -2.25 -47.46 5.12
N GLN A 26 -2.75 -47.85 3.94
CA GLN A 26 -2.43 -47.15 2.70
C GLN A 26 -2.92 -45.70 2.71
N ALA A 27 -4.16 -45.46 3.17
CA ALA A 27 -4.69 -44.11 3.27
C ALA A 27 -3.92 -43.25 4.30
N GLU A 28 -3.41 -43.85 5.37
CA GLU A 28 -2.57 -43.14 6.35
C GLU A 28 -1.18 -42.81 5.77
N LEU A 29 -0.61 -43.68 4.95
CA LEU A 29 0.66 -43.43 4.23
C LEU A 29 0.51 -42.34 3.16
N ASP A 30 -0.60 -42.34 2.41
CA ASP A 30 -0.88 -41.39 1.34
C ASP A 30 -1.41 -40.03 1.86
N ASN A 31 -1.35 -39.81 3.17
CA ASN A 31 -1.88 -38.63 3.82
C ASN A 31 -1.00 -37.38 3.56
N PRO A 32 -1.54 -36.29 3.01
CA PRO A 32 -0.77 -35.09 2.69
C PRO A 32 -0.23 -34.35 3.91
N ASP A 33 -0.87 -34.46 5.08
CA ASP A 33 -0.36 -33.89 6.34
C ASP A 33 -0.65 -34.84 7.52
N PRO A 34 0.31 -35.67 7.95
CA PRO A 34 0.11 -36.66 8.99
C PRO A 34 -0.18 -36.09 10.38
N LEU A 35 0.13 -34.80 10.62
CA LEU A 35 -0.10 -34.17 11.91
C LEU A 35 -1.54 -33.65 12.04
N ASN A 36 -2.02 -32.99 10.99
CA ASN A 36 -3.30 -32.27 11.04
C ASN A 36 -4.42 -32.93 10.23
N CYS A 37 -4.15 -33.98 9.46
CA CYS A 37 -5.15 -34.62 8.62
C CYS A 37 -5.37 -36.07 9.01
N ALA A 38 -6.61 -36.50 9.23
CA ALA A 38 -6.97 -37.89 9.52
C ALA A 38 -7.76 -38.51 8.35
N PRO A 39 -7.48 -39.77 7.96
CA PRO A 39 -8.25 -40.44 6.92
C PRO A 39 -9.69 -40.69 7.40
N VAL A 40 -10.65 -40.30 6.56
CA VAL A 40 -12.08 -40.54 6.77
C VAL A 40 -12.62 -41.34 5.58
N PRO A 41 -13.32 -42.46 5.84
CA PRO A 41 -13.92 -43.25 4.79
C PRO A 41 -15.21 -42.62 4.29
N ILE A 42 -15.41 -42.70 2.98
CA ILE A 42 -16.64 -42.26 2.31
C ILE A 42 -17.32 -43.52 1.80
N LEU A 43 -18.53 -43.77 2.29
CA LEU A 43 -19.33 -44.95 1.95
C LEU A 43 -20.57 -44.51 1.17
N GLY A 44 -20.66 -44.90 -0.09
CA GLY A 44 -21.78 -44.59 -0.97
C GLY A 44 -21.95 -43.10 -1.31
N PHE A 45 -23.02 -42.80 -2.05
CA PHE A 45 -23.30 -41.45 -2.55
C PHE A 45 -23.84 -40.50 -1.47
N ASP A 46 -24.52 -41.01 -0.44
CA ASP A 46 -25.07 -40.18 0.64
C ASP A 46 -23.98 -39.46 1.45
N SER A 47 -22.87 -40.14 1.73
CA SER A 47 -21.74 -39.54 2.43
C SER A 47 -21.01 -38.51 1.56
N LEU A 48 -20.94 -38.73 0.25
CA LEU A 48 -20.42 -37.76 -0.71
C LEU A 48 -21.31 -36.51 -0.79
N LEU A 49 -22.64 -36.68 -0.81
CA LEU A 49 -23.58 -35.55 -0.82
C LEU A 49 -23.50 -34.71 0.45
N LYS A 50 -23.40 -35.35 1.63
CA LYS A 50 -23.18 -34.65 2.91
C LYS A 50 -21.91 -33.79 2.86
N ARG A 51 -20.85 -34.32 2.26
CA ARG A 51 -19.58 -33.61 2.09
C ARG A 51 -19.72 -32.40 1.17
N ILE A 52 -20.37 -32.55 0.01
CA ILE A 52 -20.58 -31.44 -0.92
C ILE A 52 -21.33 -30.30 -0.22
N LYS A 53 -22.36 -30.62 0.56
CA LYS A 53 -23.10 -29.63 1.36
C LYS A 53 -22.21 -28.94 2.40
N ALA A 54 -21.40 -29.69 3.14
CA ALA A 54 -20.46 -29.12 4.11
C ALA A 54 -19.42 -28.22 3.43
N GLN A 55 -18.88 -28.63 2.28
CA GLN A 55 -17.94 -27.82 1.51
C GLN A 55 -18.57 -26.53 0.99
N GLN A 56 -19.82 -26.58 0.54
CA GLN A 56 -20.56 -25.39 0.14
C GLN A 56 -20.73 -24.43 1.32
N GLU A 57 -21.17 -24.94 2.49
CA GLU A 57 -21.33 -24.12 3.69
C GLU A 57 -20.00 -23.47 4.13
N HIS A 58 -18.90 -24.22 4.07
CA HIS A 58 -17.57 -23.67 4.35
C HIS A 58 -17.17 -22.60 3.32
N ALA A 59 -17.41 -22.84 2.03
CA ALA A 59 -17.12 -21.86 0.99
C ALA A 59 -17.90 -20.56 1.19
N ASP A 60 -19.18 -20.66 1.54
CA ASP A 60 -20.02 -19.50 1.82
C ASP A 60 -19.49 -18.72 3.04
N LYS A 61 -19.10 -19.41 4.12
CA LYS A 61 -18.47 -18.79 5.30
C LYS A 61 -17.17 -18.07 4.93
N TYR A 62 -16.27 -18.72 4.19
CA TYR A 62 -15.02 -18.07 3.76
C TYR A 62 -15.27 -16.86 2.86
N ASN A 63 -16.29 -16.91 2.01
CA ASN A 63 -16.67 -15.77 1.18
C ASN A 63 -17.15 -14.60 2.05
N THR A 64 -18.04 -14.84 3.03
CA THR A 64 -18.48 -13.79 3.96
C THR A 64 -17.33 -13.17 4.76
N TYR A 65 -16.40 -14.01 5.24
CA TYR A 65 -15.21 -13.53 5.95
C TYR A 65 -14.30 -12.69 5.04
N THR A 66 -14.16 -13.08 3.77
CA THR A 66 -13.39 -12.31 2.78
C THR A 66 -14.02 -10.96 2.49
N GLU A 67 -15.35 -10.88 2.44
CA GLU A 67 -16.04 -9.60 2.26
C GLU A 67 -15.87 -8.67 3.48
N ASP A 68 -15.98 -9.20 4.70
CA ASP A 68 -15.72 -8.44 5.94
C ASP A 68 -14.28 -7.90 5.98
N LEU A 69 -13.29 -8.75 5.66
CA LEU A 69 -11.89 -8.33 5.51
C LEU A 69 -11.72 -7.20 4.48
N ARG A 70 -12.43 -7.26 3.36
CA ARG A 70 -12.39 -6.19 2.34
C ARG A 70 -13.03 -4.91 2.85
N GLU A 71 -14.11 -5.00 3.60
CA GLU A 71 -14.77 -3.84 4.21
C GLU A 71 -13.84 -3.16 5.22
N GLN A 72 -13.20 -3.94 6.09
CA GLN A 72 -12.19 -3.44 7.04
C GLN A 72 -11.01 -2.77 6.31
N LEU A 73 -10.53 -3.36 5.22
CA LEU A 73 -9.46 -2.77 4.41
C LEU A 73 -9.88 -1.41 3.80
N LYS A 74 -11.12 -1.30 3.31
CA LYS A 74 -11.66 -0.04 2.77
C LYS A 74 -11.77 1.04 3.86
N GLU A 75 -12.24 0.68 5.05
CA GLU A 75 -12.35 1.65 6.13
C GLU A 75 -10.97 2.09 6.63
N MET A 76 -10.00 1.17 6.68
CA MET A 76 -8.61 1.50 6.97
C MET A 76 -8.00 2.44 5.93
N ASP A 77 -8.22 2.21 4.63
CA ASP A 77 -7.70 3.09 3.56
C ASP A 77 -8.29 4.51 3.68
N LYS A 78 -9.59 4.60 4.00
CA LYS A 78 -10.26 5.88 4.26
C LYS A 78 -9.68 6.60 5.47
N HIS A 79 -9.38 5.87 6.56
CA HIS A 79 -8.73 6.44 7.74
C HIS A 79 -7.31 6.93 7.45
N THR A 80 -6.54 6.17 6.67
CA THR A 80 -5.21 6.55 6.23
C THR A 80 -5.25 7.85 5.44
N ARG A 81 -6.12 7.95 4.42
CA ARG A 81 -6.30 9.18 3.62
C ARG A 81 -6.68 10.38 4.48
N ALA A 82 -7.64 10.22 5.39
CA ALA A 82 -8.05 11.28 6.29
C ALA A 82 -6.92 11.74 7.25
N THR A 83 -6.05 10.80 7.64
CA THR A 83 -4.88 11.10 8.48
C THR A 83 -3.79 11.82 7.69
N GLU A 84 -3.53 11.40 6.45
CA GLU A 84 -2.60 12.06 5.53
C GLU A 84 -3.02 13.51 5.25
N GLU A 85 -4.31 13.76 5.00
CA GLU A 85 -4.83 15.12 4.80
C GLU A 85 -4.62 16.00 6.05
N LYS A 86 -4.86 15.46 7.25
CA LYS A 86 -4.61 16.18 8.51
C LYS A 86 -3.13 16.43 8.74
N LEU A 87 -2.27 15.47 8.42
CA LEU A 87 -0.83 15.59 8.53
C LEU A 87 -0.31 16.71 7.62
N GLU A 88 -0.80 16.77 6.39
CA GLU A 88 -0.39 17.81 5.44
C GLU A 88 -0.84 19.20 5.90
N LYS A 89 -2.06 19.33 6.44
CA LYS A 89 -2.51 20.60 7.05
C LYS A 89 -1.63 21.01 8.23
N CYS A 90 -1.33 20.08 9.13
CA CYS A 90 -0.44 20.33 10.27
C CYS A 90 0.96 20.77 9.81
N ARG A 91 1.49 20.16 8.74
CA ARG A 91 2.77 20.55 8.15
C ARG A 91 2.73 21.98 7.60
N HIS A 92 1.67 22.35 6.90
CA HIS A 92 1.48 23.72 6.39
C HIS A 92 1.39 24.74 7.53
N GLU A 93 0.57 24.46 8.54
CA GLU A 93 0.42 25.31 9.72
C GLU A 93 1.75 25.46 10.47
N HIS A 94 2.50 24.37 10.63
CA HIS A 94 3.82 24.40 11.26
C HIS A 94 4.79 25.34 10.52
N VAL A 95 4.86 25.25 9.19
CA VAL A 95 5.73 26.14 8.39
C VAL A 95 5.31 27.60 8.51
N GLN A 96 4.00 27.88 8.51
CA GLN A 96 3.47 29.24 8.68
C GLN A 96 3.80 29.81 10.06
N LEU A 97 3.54 29.02 11.12
CA LEU A 97 3.84 29.41 12.50
C LEU A 97 5.35 29.57 12.72
N PHE A 98 6.17 28.68 12.15
CA PHE A 98 7.62 28.80 12.22
C PHE A 98 8.11 30.09 11.54
N HIS A 99 7.57 30.43 10.38
CA HIS A 99 7.91 31.68 9.71
C HIS A 99 7.46 32.90 10.52
N ALA A 100 6.25 32.89 11.10
CA ALA A 100 5.76 33.96 11.97
C ALA A 100 6.66 34.12 13.22
N LEU A 101 7.10 33.00 13.82
CA LEU A 101 8.04 33.00 14.92
C LEU A 101 9.37 33.66 14.53
N VAL A 102 9.95 33.28 13.39
CA VAL A 102 11.20 33.88 12.89
C VAL A 102 11.05 35.39 12.64
N GLN A 103 9.90 35.84 12.14
CA GLN A 103 9.62 37.27 11.97
C GLN A 103 9.59 38.02 13.32
N VAL A 104 8.91 37.45 14.32
CA VAL A 104 8.86 38.04 15.66
C VAL A 104 10.26 38.06 16.29
N MET A 105 11.03 36.98 16.17
CA MET A 105 12.41 36.93 16.66
C MET A 105 13.28 38.01 16.01
N ARG A 106 13.17 38.20 14.69
CA ARG A 106 13.85 39.29 13.97
C ARG A 106 13.48 40.65 14.56
N ASP A 107 12.20 40.90 14.80
CA ASP A 107 11.74 42.20 15.30
C ASP A 107 12.23 42.45 16.73
N ILE A 108 12.29 41.41 17.57
CA ILE A 108 12.86 41.49 18.92
C ILE A 108 14.35 41.79 18.85
N GLU A 109 15.13 41.07 18.06
CA GLU A 109 16.58 41.29 17.91
C GLU A 109 16.87 42.70 17.38
N LEU A 110 16.08 43.17 16.39
CA LEU A 110 16.21 44.52 15.86
C LEU A 110 15.97 45.59 16.93
N LEU A 111 14.94 45.41 17.78
CA LEU A 111 14.64 46.32 18.87
C LEU A 111 15.71 46.27 19.98
N GLN A 112 16.23 45.08 20.30
CA GLN A 112 17.28 44.92 21.32
C GLN A 112 18.63 45.49 20.88
N ASN A 113 18.94 45.41 19.59
CA ASN A 113 20.18 45.92 19.01
C ASN A 113 20.03 47.32 18.41
N TYR A 114 18.88 47.97 18.62
CA TYR A 114 18.64 49.34 18.17
C TYR A 114 19.65 50.30 18.80
N GLY A 115 20.42 51.01 17.97
CA GLY A 115 21.43 51.97 18.40
C GLY A 115 22.77 51.38 18.86
N LYS A 116 22.96 50.06 18.79
CA LYS A 116 24.27 49.41 19.04
C LYS A 116 25.05 49.25 17.72
N PRO A 117 26.40 49.32 17.75
CA PRO A 117 27.20 48.99 16.57
C PRO A 117 27.04 47.51 16.21
N LEU A 118 27.13 47.21 14.92
CA LEU A 118 26.98 45.86 14.37
C LEU A 118 28.01 44.90 15.00
N GLN A 119 27.53 43.79 15.55
CA GLN A 119 28.40 42.81 16.19
C GLN A 119 29.17 41.99 15.15
N ARG A 120 30.31 41.41 15.56
CA ARG A 120 31.14 40.56 14.69
C ARG A 120 30.36 39.35 14.15
N GLU A 121 29.53 38.75 14.99
CA GLU A 121 28.72 37.57 14.65
C GLU A 121 27.64 37.92 13.62
N GLU A 122 26.95 39.06 13.78
CA GLU A 122 25.97 39.58 12.82
C GLU A 122 26.63 39.85 11.46
N MET A 123 27.84 40.40 11.46
CA MET A 123 28.57 40.69 10.22
C MET A 123 28.98 39.40 9.48
N GLN A 124 29.33 38.34 10.22
CA GLN A 124 29.57 37.00 9.64
C GLN A 124 28.29 36.40 9.04
N LEU A 125 27.16 36.49 9.77
CA LEU A 125 25.86 36.00 9.29
C LEU A 125 25.42 36.76 8.02
N ALA A 126 25.58 38.08 7.99
CA ALA A 126 25.27 38.91 6.83
C ALA A 126 26.12 38.53 5.60
N MET A 127 27.41 38.24 5.79
CA MET A 127 28.27 37.76 4.70
C MET A 127 27.80 36.40 4.17
N MET A 128 27.42 35.46 5.05
CA MET A 128 26.89 34.16 4.64
C MET A 128 25.58 34.29 3.87
N LEU A 129 24.65 35.12 4.35
CA LEU A 129 23.39 35.40 3.66
C LEU A 129 23.60 36.04 2.30
N LYS A 130 24.51 37.02 2.21
CA LYS A 130 24.85 37.68 0.94
C LYS A 130 25.47 36.70 -0.06
N LYS A 131 26.32 35.77 0.40
CA LYS A 131 26.86 34.69 -0.42
C LYS A 131 25.77 33.74 -0.91
N LEU A 132 24.81 33.38 -0.06
CA LEU A 132 23.67 32.55 -0.46
C LEU A 132 22.78 33.28 -1.49
N GLN A 133 22.53 34.57 -1.28
CA GLN A 133 21.74 35.39 -2.18
C GLN A 133 22.41 35.50 -3.57
N THR A 134 23.72 35.74 -3.63
CA THR A 134 24.42 35.83 -4.92
C THR A 134 24.43 34.50 -5.68
N LEU A 135 24.49 33.37 -4.97
CA LEU A 135 24.33 32.04 -5.57
C LEU A 135 22.91 31.85 -6.14
N LEU A 136 21.87 32.29 -5.42
CA LEU A 136 20.48 32.21 -5.88
C LEU A 136 20.17 33.14 -7.05
N ASP A 137 20.76 34.33 -7.06
CA ASP A 137 20.55 35.36 -8.08
C ASP A 137 21.40 35.16 -9.33
N SER A 138 22.37 34.25 -9.31
CA SER A 138 23.15 33.87 -10.48
C SER A 138 22.21 33.36 -11.59
N PRO A 139 22.07 34.10 -12.71
CA PRO A 139 21.00 33.88 -13.70
C PRO A 139 21.17 32.59 -14.51
N GLY A 140 22.29 31.86 -14.37
CA GLY A 140 22.57 30.63 -15.12
C GLY A 140 22.52 29.33 -14.31
N GLN A 141 22.28 29.37 -13.00
CA GLN A 141 22.35 28.15 -12.17
C GLN A 141 20.97 27.66 -11.74
N TYR A 142 20.37 28.28 -10.72
CA TYR A 142 19.17 27.71 -10.11
C TYR A 142 17.90 28.06 -10.88
N LYS A 143 17.66 29.35 -11.17
CA LYS A 143 16.43 29.80 -11.83
C LYS A 143 16.31 29.26 -13.27
N ALA A 144 17.42 29.26 -14.03
CA ALA A 144 17.46 28.72 -15.39
C ALA A 144 17.21 27.20 -15.41
N ARG A 145 17.96 26.41 -14.61
CA ARG A 145 17.77 24.95 -14.55
C ARG A 145 16.37 24.55 -14.07
N LEU A 146 15.78 25.32 -13.17
CA LEU A 146 14.43 25.07 -12.68
C LEU A 146 13.40 25.33 -13.80
N ASN A 147 13.57 26.42 -14.56
CA ASN A 147 12.72 26.70 -15.71
C ASN A 147 12.88 25.64 -16.82
N ASP A 148 14.10 25.19 -17.07
CA ASP A 148 14.40 24.10 -18.01
C ASP A 148 13.74 22.78 -17.54
N ALA A 149 13.85 22.43 -16.27
CA ALA A 149 13.21 21.23 -15.72
C ALA A 149 11.68 21.30 -15.81
N VAL A 150 11.08 22.46 -15.50
CA VAL A 150 9.64 22.68 -15.60
C VAL A 150 9.17 22.62 -17.05
N SER A 151 9.92 23.20 -17.99
CA SER A 151 9.59 23.14 -19.42
C SER A 151 9.69 21.71 -19.97
N LEU A 152 10.72 20.94 -19.59
CA LEU A 152 10.83 19.52 -19.95
C LEU A 152 9.66 18.70 -19.42
N GLN A 153 9.21 18.96 -18.18
CA GLN A 153 8.06 18.27 -17.61
C GLN A 153 6.76 18.60 -18.37
N ARG A 154 6.58 19.84 -18.86
CA ARG A 154 5.45 20.21 -19.72
C ARG A 154 5.48 19.46 -21.04
N VAL A 155 6.63 19.44 -21.72
CA VAL A 155 6.80 18.73 -23.00
C VAL A 155 6.57 17.22 -22.86
N GLN A 156 7.05 16.60 -21.77
CA GLN A 156 6.80 15.19 -21.49
C GLN A 156 5.31 14.91 -21.26
N LYS A 157 4.60 15.80 -20.56
CA LYS A 157 3.15 15.68 -20.32
C LYS A 157 2.35 15.82 -21.62
N GLU A 158 2.76 16.72 -22.52
CA GLU A 158 2.16 16.86 -23.85
C GLU A 158 2.40 15.62 -24.72
N THR A 159 3.62 15.08 -24.70
CA THR A 159 3.99 13.85 -25.44
C THR A 159 3.23 12.62 -24.94
N GLN A 160 2.95 12.52 -23.63
CA GLN A 160 2.15 11.43 -23.05
C GLN A 160 0.63 11.59 -23.26
N SER A 161 0.14 12.81 -23.50
CA SER A 161 -1.30 13.07 -23.75
C SER A 161 -1.78 12.66 -25.14
N SER A 162 -0.88 12.25 -26.04
CA SER A 162 -1.25 11.70 -27.35
C SER A 162 -0.93 10.21 -27.45
N PRO A 163 -1.94 9.35 -27.27
CA PRO A 163 -1.99 8.08 -27.98
C PRO A 163 -3.27 7.93 -28.81
N VAL A 164 -3.06 7.80 -30.13
CA VAL A 164 -3.85 6.98 -31.08
C VAL A 164 -5.28 7.43 -31.38
N GLN A 165 -5.47 8.13 -32.51
CA GLN A 165 -6.65 7.86 -33.36
C GLN A 165 -6.37 6.54 -34.10
N PRO A 166 -7.10 5.44 -33.86
CA PRO A 166 -7.07 4.32 -34.79
C PRO A 166 -7.88 4.72 -36.01
N ALA A 167 -7.20 4.77 -37.16
CA ALA A 167 -7.83 4.85 -38.46
C ALA A 167 -8.89 3.73 -38.56
N GLN A 168 -10.14 4.13 -38.69
CA GLN A 168 -11.21 3.25 -39.13
C GLN A 168 -10.91 2.82 -40.57
N SER A 169 -10.32 1.64 -40.75
CA SER A 169 -10.39 0.90 -42.01
C SER A 169 -11.18 -0.38 -41.79
N ALA A 170 -12.49 -0.20 -41.55
CA ALA A 170 -13.46 -1.26 -41.68
C ALA A 170 -13.71 -1.54 -43.17
N GLY A 171 -13.43 -2.78 -43.58
CA GLY A 171 -14.15 -3.49 -44.65
C GLY A 171 -14.05 -2.90 -46.06
N LEU A 172 -13.03 -3.33 -46.82
CA LEU A 172 -13.19 -3.49 -48.26
C LEU A 172 -13.32 -4.98 -48.58
N ALA A 173 -14.51 -5.33 -49.04
CA ALA A 173 -14.82 -6.57 -49.73
C ALA A 173 -13.88 -6.81 -50.92
N ALA A 174 -13.46 -8.05 -51.14
CA ALA A 174 -13.31 -8.68 -52.46
C ALA A 174 -12.68 -10.09 -52.34
N THR A 175 -13.47 -11.09 -52.74
CA THR A 175 -13.10 -12.12 -53.73
C THR A 175 -11.79 -12.89 -53.55
N LEU A 176 -11.89 -14.14 -53.09
CA LEU A 176 -11.67 -15.38 -53.88
C LEU A 176 -11.86 -16.62 -52.98
#